data_AF-A0A1P8K3N1-F1
#
_entry.id   AF-A0A1P8K3N1-F1
#
_cell.length_a   1.000
_cell.length_b   1.000
_cell.length_c   1.000
_cell.angle_alpha   90.00
_cell.angle_beta   90.00
_cell.angle_gamma   90.00
#
_symmetry.space_group_name_H-M   'P 1'
#
loop_
_entity.id
_entity.type
_entity.pdbx_description
1 polymer ?
#
loop_
_entity_poly.entity_id
_entity_poly.type
_entity_poly.pdbx_seq_one_letter_code
_entity_poly.pdbx_strand_id
1 'polypeptide(L)'
;MAQALNQTVEVKDKIVGVGDELLIVNTVLKQEIPEKLQTGEVAQALDKHEELESIVQECVEDLVEVNEALEEEVARRRRLERQLAQSQAQLAKVQDAQVGTNKLD
;
A
#
# COMPACT_ATOMS: atom_id res chain seq x y z
N MET A 1 12.75 0.00 1.93
CA MET A 1 11.43 0.55 2.31
C MET A 1 10.79 1.37 1.20
N ALA A 2 11.47 2.37 0.61
CA ALA A 2 10.94 3.04 -0.60
C ALA A 2 10.62 2.06 -1.74
N GLN A 3 11.44 1.03 -1.90
CA GLN A 3 11.18 -0.06 -2.85
C GLN A 3 9.91 -0.87 -2.51
N ALA A 4 9.67 -1.15 -1.23
CA ALA A 4 8.48 -1.89 -0.81
C ALA A 4 7.21 -1.05 -1.01
N LEU A 5 7.25 0.25 -0.70
CA LEU A 5 6.14 1.17 -0.97
C LEU A 5 5.85 1.27 -2.48
N ASN A 6 6.88 1.46 -3.31
CA ASN A 6 6.70 1.49 -4.76
C ASN A 6 6.12 0.17 -5.30
N GLN A 7 6.58 -0.98 -4.78
CA GLN A 7 6.04 -2.28 -5.17
C GLN A 7 4.56 -2.43 -4.79
N THR A 8 4.17 -2.00 -3.59
CA THR A 8 2.77 -2.07 -3.14
C THR A 8 1.88 -1.12 -3.96
N VAL A 9 2.37 0.07 -4.33
CA VAL A 9 1.65 0.98 -5.25
C VAL A 9 1.50 0.38 -6.64
N GLU A 10 2.56 -0.19 -7.22
CA GLU A 10 2.49 -0.84 -8.53
C GLU A 10 1.52 -2.04 -8.54
N VAL A 11 1.48 -2.82 -7.47
CA VAL A 11 0.55 -3.94 -7.35
C VAL A 11 -0.89 -3.43 -7.22
N LYS A 12 -1.13 -2.40 -6.40
CA LYS A 12 -2.44 -1.77 -6.28
C LYS A 12 -2.95 -1.27 -7.63
N ASP A 13 -2.12 -0.53 -8.38
CA ASP A 13 -2.53 0.02 -9.68
C ASP A 13 -2.85 -1.08 -10.70
N LYS A 14 -2.11 -2.20 -10.69
CA LYS A 14 -2.40 -3.37 -11.53
C LYS A 14 -3.73 -4.03 -11.16
N ILE A 15 -4.01 -4.19 -9.87
CA ILE A 15 -5.24 -4.84 -9.39
C ILE A 15 -6.46 -3.97 -9.71
N VAL A 16 -6.35 -2.64 -9.55
CA VAL A 16 -7.40 -1.71 -9.99
C VAL A 16 -7.68 -1.88 -11.49
N GLY A 17 -6.64 -1.91 -12.33
CA GLY A 17 -6.82 -2.12 -13.77
C GLY A 17 -7.50 -3.44 -14.12
N VAL A 18 -7.16 -4.53 -13.43
CA VAL A 18 -7.81 -5.84 -13.61
C VAL A 18 -9.28 -5.79 -13.16
N GLY A 19 -9.58 -5.10 -12.05
CA GLY A 19 -10.96 -4.91 -11.57
C GLY A 19 -11.82 -4.15 -12.57
N ASP A 20 -11.30 -3.06 -13.11
CA ASP A 20 -11.99 -2.26 -14.14
C ASP A 20 -12.25 -3.10 -15.41
N GLU A 21 -11.27 -3.88 -15.86
CA GLU A 21 -11.44 -4.78 -17.00
C GLU A 21 -12.50 -5.87 -16.74
N LEU A 22 -12.50 -6.48 -15.57
CA LEU A 22 -13.50 -7.50 -15.19
C LEU A 22 -14.92 -6.90 -15.19
N LEU A 23 -15.09 -5.72 -14.61
CA LEU A 23 -16.36 -5.00 -14.57
C LEU A 23 -16.88 -4.68 -15.97
N ILE A 24 -16.01 -4.18 -16.86
CA ILE A 24 -16.37 -3.88 -18.24
C ILE A 24 -16.80 -5.16 -18.97
N VAL A 25 -16.03 -6.25 -18.85
CA VAL A 25 -16.33 -7.53 -19.50
C VAL A 25 -17.67 -8.09 -19.01
N ASN A 26 -17.90 -8.11 -17.70
CA ASN A 26 -19.15 -8.59 -17.11
C ASN A 26 -20.35 -7.76 -17.58
N THR A 27 -20.20 -6.42 -17.59
CA THR A 27 -21.23 -5.49 -18.07
C THR A 27 -21.58 -5.74 -19.53
N VAL A 28 -20.57 -5.91 -20.39
CA VAL A 28 -20.78 -6.21 -21.82
C VAL A 28 -21.45 -7.57 -22.00
N LEU A 29 -21.00 -8.60 -21.28
CA LEU A 29 -21.60 -9.94 -21.37
C LEU A 29 -23.08 -9.94 -20.95
N LYS A 30 -23.44 -9.22 -19.89
CA LYS A 30 -24.84 -9.07 -19.47
C LYS A 30 -25.71 -8.32 -20.48
N GLN A 31 -25.14 -7.35 -21.19
CA GLN A 31 -25.85 -6.60 -22.23
C GLN A 31 -26.03 -7.41 -23.53
N GLU A 32 -24.99 -8.13 -23.95
CA GLU A 32 -24.96 -8.87 -25.21
C GLU A 32 -25.68 -10.22 -25.12
N ILE A 33 -25.73 -10.84 -23.93
CA ILE A 33 -26.45 -12.10 -23.72
C ILE A 33 -27.88 -11.79 -23.24
N PRO A 34 -28.91 -12.13 -24.02
CA PRO A 34 -30.30 -11.97 -23.57
C PRO A 34 -30.56 -12.72 -22.26
N GLU A 35 -31.28 -12.13 -21.31
CA GLU A 35 -31.57 -12.73 -19.99
C GLU A 35 -32.08 -14.17 -20.07
N LYS A 36 -32.94 -14.49 -21.05
CA LYS A 36 -33.46 -15.85 -21.29
C LYS A 36 -32.38 -16.90 -21.61
N LEU A 37 -31.18 -16.46 -22.01
CA LEU A 37 -30.01 -17.30 -22.29
C LEU A 37 -28.97 -17.24 -21.17
N GLN A 38 -29.12 -16.33 -20.19
CA GLN A 38 -28.30 -16.27 -18.98
C GLN A 38 -28.76 -17.34 -17.98
N THR A 39 -28.66 -18.61 -18.36
CA THR A 39 -29.07 -19.73 -17.53
C THR A 39 -27.97 -20.79 -17.48
N GLY A 40 -28.01 -21.66 -16.47
CA GLY A 40 -27.03 -22.72 -16.30
C GLY A 40 -25.61 -22.18 -16.14
N GLU A 41 -24.69 -22.62 -17.00
CA GLU A 41 -23.27 -22.26 -16.94
C GLU A 41 -23.02 -20.77 -17.19
N VAL A 42 -23.86 -20.10 -18.00
CA VAL A 42 -23.72 -18.67 -18.28
C VAL A 42 -24.04 -17.83 -17.04
N ALA A 43 -25.11 -18.18 -16.32
CA ALA A 43 -25.46 -17.52 -15.06
C ALA A 43 -24.34 -17.71 -14.02
N GLN A 44 -23.84 -18.95 -13.87
CA GLN A 44 -22.73 -19.23 -12.95
C GLN A 44 -21.45 -18.47 -13.31
N ALA A 45 -21.15 -18.29 -14.59
CA ALA A 45 -19.99 -17.53 -15.03
C ALA A 45 -20.13 -16.04 -14.72
N LEU A 46 -21.33 -15.47 -14.88
CA LEU A 46 -21.62 -14.08 -14.53
C LEU A 46 -21.54 -13.85 -13.01
N ASP A 47 -22.12 -14.75 -12.22
CA ASP A 47 -22.06 -14.68 -10.75
C ASP A 47 -20.61 -14.78 -10.24
N LYS A 48 -19.80 -15.69 -10.80
CA LYS A 48 -18.37 -15.79 -10.46
C LYS A 48 -17.58 -14.55 -10.86
N HIS A 49 -17.96 -13.90 -11.96
CA HIS A 49 -17.33 -12.65 -12.37
C HIS A 49 -17.64 -11.52 -11.38
N GLU A 50 -18.89 -11.42 -10.90
CA GLU A 50 -19.24 -10.47 -9.83
C GLU A 50 -18.51 -10.77 -8.52
N GLU A 51 -18.39 -12.04 -8.14
CA GLU A 51 -17.63 -12.45 -6.96
C GLU A 51 -16.15 -12.06 -7.08
N LEU A 52 -15.54 -12.30 -8.25
CA LEU A 52 -14.16 -11.89 -8.55
C LEU A 52 -13.99 -10.38 -8.50
N GLU A 53 -14.94 -9.60 -9.03
CA GLU A 53 -14.93 -8.13 -8.92
C GLU A 53 -14.95 -7.68 -7.46
N SER A 54 -15.79 -8.29 -6.61
CA SER A 54 -15.85 -7.99 -5.18
C SER A 54 -14.53 -8.30 -4.48
N ILE A 55 -13.91 -9.44 -4.76
CA ILE A 55 -12.61 -9.84 -4.17
C ILE A 55 -11.51 -8.88 -4.62
N VAL A 56 -11.52 -8.48 -5.89
CA VAL A 56 -10.54 -7.52 -6.43
C VAL A 56 -10.71 -6.17 -5.74
N GLN A 57 -11.93 -5.70 -5.54
CA GLN A 57 -12.22 -4.47 -4.80
C GLN A 57 -11.68 -4.52 -3.36
N GLU A 58 -11.96 -5.61 -2.64
CA GLU A 58 -11.46 -5.84 -1.28
C GLU A 58 -9.92 -5.85 -1.24
N CYS A 59 -9.27 -6.50 -2.21
CA CYS A 59 -7.81 -6.51 -2.32
C CYS A 59 -7.23 -5.11 -2.57
N VAL A 60 -7.93 -4.24 -3.32
CA VAL A 60 -7.53 -2.85 -3.50
C VAL A 60 -7.63 -2.09 -2.19
N GLU A 61 -8.72 -2.26 -1.44
CA GLU A 61 -8.92 -1.62 -0.13
C GLU A 61 -7.82 -2.04 0.86
N ASP A 62 -7.54 -3.34 0.98
CA ASP A 62 -6.45 -3.87 1.80
C ASP A 62 -5.09 -3.27 1.42
N LEU A 63 -4.81 -3.14 0.12
CA LEU A 63 -3.55 -2.55 -0.37
C LEU A 63 -3.45 -1.05 -0.09
N VAL A 64 -4.58 -0.34 -0.07
CA VAL A 64 -4.61 1.07 0.36
C VAL A 64 -4.23 1.16 1.84
N GLU A 65 -4.84 0.36 2.70
CA GLU A 65 -4.52 0.34 4.13
C GLU A 65 -3.04 0.00 4.40
N VAL A 66 -2.51 -1.01 3.71
CA VAL A 66 -1.10 -1.40 3.83
C VAL A 66 -0.17 -0.28 3.37
N ASN A 67 -0.50 0.42 2.29
CA ASN A 67 0.30 1.55 1.80
C ASN A 67 0.32 2.70 2.80
N GLU A 68 -0.84 3.08 3.35
CA GLU A 68 -0.95 4.13 4.35
C GLU A 68 -0.12 3.81 5.61
N ALA A 69 -0.23 2.56 6.10
CA ALA A 69 0.57 2.09 7.23
C ALA A 69 2.09 2.13 6.94
N LEU A 70 2.49 1.77 5.71
CA LEU A 70 3.91 1.83 5.30
C LEU A 70 4.43 3.26 5.23
N GLU A 71 3.63 4.19 4.70
CA GLU A 71 3.98 5.61 4.65
C GLU A 71 4.16 6.20 6.04
N GLU A 72 3.25 5.88 6.97
CA GLU A 72 3.34 6.31 8.36
C GLU A 72 4.62 5.80 9.03
N GLU A 73 4.94 4.52 8.86
CA GLU A 73 6.14 3.92 9.44
C GLU A 73 7.43 4.52 8.85
N VAL A 74 7.47 4.79 7.55
CA VAL A 74 8.60 5.47 6.91
C VAL A 74 8.77 6.88 7.48
N ALA A 75 7.69 7.64 7.66
CA ALA A 75 7.73 8.97 8.25
C ALA A 75 8.21 8.93 9.71
N ARG A 76 7.71 7.96 10.49
CA ARG A 76 8.08 7.72 11.89
C ARG A 76 9.56 7.41 12.03
N ARG A 77 10.10 6.49 11.20
CA ARG A 77 11.53 6.15 11.19
C ARG A 77 12.41 7.35 10.86
N ARG A 78 12.08 8.10 9.81
CA ARG A 78 12.81 9.32 9.44
C ARG A 78 12.82 10.37 10.55
N ARG A 79 11.75 10.47 11.32
CA ARG A 79 11.70 11.35 12.50
C ARG A 79 12.64 10.85 13.59
N LEU A 80 12.59 9.56 13.93
CA LEU A 80 13.45 8.96 14.95
C LEU A 80 14.93 9.04 14.59
N GLU A 81 15.29 8.79 13.33
CA GLU A 81 16.66 8.93 12.83
C GLU A 81 17.20 10.36 13.01
N ARG A 82 16.38 11.38 12.72
CA ARG A 82 16.75 12.79 12.95
C ARG A 82 16.95 13.08 14.44
N GLN A 83 16.05 12.58 15.30
CA GLN A 83 16.16 12.77 16.75
C GLN A 83 17.39 12.07 17.31
N LEU A 84 17.70 10.86 16.85
CA LEU A 84 18.89 10.12 17.24
C LEU A 84 20.16 10.87 16.84
N ALA A 85 20.25 11.37 15.60
CA ALA A 85 21.38 12.14 15.12
C ALA A 85 21.59 13.43 15.94
N GLN A 86 20.51 14.13 16.30
CA GLN A 86 20.57 15.32 17.16
C GLN A 86 21.06 14.99 18.57
N SER A 87 20.56 13.91 19.17
CA SER A 87 20.97 13.46 20.50
C SER A 87 22.45 13.06 20.52
N GLN A 88 22.90 12.30 19.51
CA GLN A 88 24.32 11.93 19.36
C GLN A 88 25.22 13.16 19.20
N ALA A 89 24.82 14.14 18.40
CA ALA A 89 25.57 15.39 18.24
C ALA A 89 25.63 16.21 19.53
N GLN A 90 24.56 16.22 20.34
CA GLN A 90 24.55 16.89 21.64
C GLN A 90 25.45 16.16 22.65
N LEU A 91 25.40 14.83 22.70
CA LEU A 91 26.28 14.02 23.55
C LEU A 91 27.76 14.24 23.21
N ALA A 92 28.11 14.26 21.93
CA ALA A 92 29.47 14.54 21.49
C ALA A 92 29.95 15.92 21.99
N LYS A 93 29.12 16.97 21.85
CA LYS A 93 29.45 18.32 22.36
C LYS A 93 29.66 18.35 23.86
N VAL A 94 28.85 17.63 24.64
CA VAL A 94 28.99 17.56 26.10
C VAL A 94 30.27 16.83 26.50
N GLN A 95 30.60 15.72 25.81
CA GLN A 95 31.84 14.99 26.06
C GLN A 95 33.07 15.84 25.73
N ASP A 96 33.08 16.54 24.59
CA ASP A 96 34.18 17.44 24.21
C ASP A 96 34.36 18.58 25.23
N ALA A 97 33.26 19.14 25.75
CA ALA A 97 33.30 20.19 26.76
C ALA A 97 33.87 19.69 28.10
N GLN A 98 33.52 18.47 28.55
CA GLN A 98 34.02 17.87 29.79
C GLN A 98 35.52 17.52 29.73
N VAL A 99 36.02 17.11 28.56
CA VAL A 99 37.46 16.84 28.36
C VAL A 99 38.27 18.14 28.32
N GLY A 100 37.70 19.23 27.80
CA GLY A 100 38.32 20.54 27.80
C GLY A 100 38.47 21.15 29.21
N THR A 101 37.48 20.98 30.08
CA THR A 101 37.52 21.50 31.46
C THR A 101 38.52 20.74 32.34
N ASN A 102 38.64 19.42 32.20
CA ASN A 102 39.59 18.60 32.99
C ASN A 102 41.07 18.81 32.62
N LYS A 103 41.37 19.62 31.60
CA LYS A 103 42.74 19.90 31.14
C LYS A 103 43.27 21.28 31.58
N LEU A 104 42.41 22.07 32.23
CA LEU A 104 42.68 23.43 32.68
C LEU A 104 42.75 23.56 34.22
N ASP A 105 42.44 22.48 34.95
CA ASP A 105 42.69 22.30 36.39
C ASP A 105 43.93 21.42 36.62
#